data_AF-A0A850QXA7-F1
#
_entry.id   AF-A0A850QXA7-F1
#
_cell.length_a   1.000
_cell.length_b   1.000
_cell.length_c   1.000
_cell.angle_alpha   90.00
_cell.angle_beta   90.00
_cell.angle_gamma   90.00
#
_symmetry.space_group_name_H-M   'P 1'
#
loop_
_entity.id
_entity.type
_entity.pdbx_description
1 polymer ?
#
loop_
_entity_poly.entity_id
_entity_poly.type
_entity_poly.pdbx_seq_one_letter_code
_entity_poly.pdbx_strand_id
1 'polypeptide(L)'
;MSCTLNSIPFQPAANIDVSICHEQLNVVYLTAESTHSLSATTLIGRFTFPYQGTESIIGDGFQMLAQTGGTIEQPQAVGRCPDNNSEYRIYPQDAPNRYYNYLVIEQERQFTLFGFTSCHRFAGYFEIHDQSIYAFIDGEHCVFKPDTTDGITLEQIVTVVGSNLQDVYQSFTKAINCNHPKRNDTQRSPVGWCSWYAYYAGVSASDIEQNIRCMTGENKNIEWVLLDDGYQAYMGDWLTPSERFLDGIQTVIA
;
A
#
# COMPACT_ATOMS: atom_id res chain seq x y z
N MET A 1 -24.01 -8.14 2.54
CA MET A 1 -24.14 -9.61 2.39
C MET A 1 -22.84 -10.25 2.90
N SER A 2 -22.78 -11.55 3.19
CA SER A 2 -21.55 -12.15 3.74
C SER A 2 -20.57 -12.50 2.62
N CYS A 3 -19.40 -11.87 2.60
CA CYS A 3 -18.27 -12.34 1.80
C CYS A 3 -17.80 -13.70 2.32
N THR A 4 -17.20 -14.51 1.45
CA THR A 4 -16.53 -15.77 1.82
C THR A 4 -15.04 -15.54 1.90
N LEU A 5 -14.42 -15.97 3.00
CA LEU A 5 -12.97 -15.85 3.22
C LEU A 5 -12.26 -17.15 2.85
N ASN A 6 -11.06 -17.03 2.29
CA ASN A 6 -10.14 -18.15 2.00
C ASN A 6 -10.75 -19.32 1.23
N SER A 7 -11.72 -19.04 0.34
CA SER A 7 -12.35 -20.07 -0.51
C SER A 7 -11.55 -20.38 -1.76
N ILE A 8 -10.55 -19.57 -2.11
CA ILE A 8 -9.67 -19.83 -3.24
C ILE A 8 -8.56 -20.80 -2.79
N PRO A 9 -8.37 -21.96 -3.46
CA PRO A 9 -7.36 -22.92 -3.06
C PRO A 9 -5.95 -22.32 -3.09
N PHE A 10 -5.26 -22.35 -1.94
CA PHE A 10 -3.87 -21.92 -1.80
C PHE A 10 -2.92 -23.11 -1.79
N GLN A 11 -1.88 -23.05 -2.62
CA GLN A 11 -0.79 -24.01 -2.64
C GLN A 11 0.50 -23.32 -2.13
N PRO A 12 0.99 -23.65 -0.92
CA PRO A 12 2.22 -23.07 -0.39
C PRO A 12 3.45 -23.53 -1.18
N ALA A 13 4.50 -22.71 -1.18
CA ALA A 13 5.82 -23.10 -1.67
C ALA A 13 6.50 -24.12 -0.73
N ALA A 14 7.56 -24.78 -1.20
CA ALA A 14 8.16 -25.94 -0.51
C ALA A 14 8.60 -25.68 0.94
N ASN A 15 9.08 -24.47 1.25
CA ASN A 15 9.54 -24.07 2.58
C ASN A 15 8.54 -23.16 3.30
N ILE A 16 7.27 -23.20 2.91
CA ILE A 16 6.24 -22.34 3.50
C ILE A 16 5.24 -23.23 4.23
N ASP A 17 5.09 -22.98 5.53
CA ASP A 17 3.99 -23.50 6.31
C ASP A 17 2.87 -22.46 6.40
N VAL A 18 1.63 -22.95 6.34
CA VAL A 18 0.44 -22.10 6.43
C VAL A 18 -0.53 -22.68 7.44
N SER A 19 -0.95 -21.82 8.36
CA SER A 19 -2.02 -22.09 9.31
C SER A 19 -3.10 -21.02 9.21
N ILE A 20 -4.30 -21.31 9.71
CA ILE A 20 -5.37 -20.31 9.78
C ILE A 20 -5.36 -19.68 11.16
N CYS A 21 -5.25 -18.35 11.22
CA CYS A 21 -5.35 -17.56 12.44
C CYS A 21 -6.23 -16.33 12.17
N HIS A 22 -7.26 -16.10 12.99
CA HIS A 22 -8.22 -15.00 12.80
C HIS A 22 -8.76 -14.90 11.36
N GLU A 23 -9.17 -16.04 10.78
CA GLU A 23 -9.68 -16.15 9.40
C GLU A 23 -8.70 -15.69 8.31
N GLN A 24 -7.40 -15.67 8.60
CA GLN A 24 -6.32 -15.30 7.68
C GLN A 24 -5.30 -16.43 7.58
N LEU A 25 -4.60 -16.48 6.45
CA LEU A 25 -3.47 -17.38 6.24
C LEU A 25 -2.26 -16.78 6.97
N ASN A 26 -1.87 -17.40 8.08
CA ASN A 26 -0.63 -17.12 8.77
C ASN A 26 0.51 -17.89 8.10
N VAL A 27 1.59 -17.20 7.75
CA VAL A 27 2.65 -17.71 6.89
C VAL A 27 3.96 -17.78 7.65
N VAL A 28 4.63 -18.92 7.62
CA VAL A 28 5.95 -19.12 8.22
C VAL A 28 6.91 -19.69 7.17
N TYR A 29 8.07 -19.06 7.02
CA TYR A 29 9.19 -19.63 6.28
C TYR A 29 9.91 -20.65 7.14
N LEU A 30 9.85 -21.92 6.76
CA LEU A 30 10.50 -23.02 7.46
C LEU A 30 12.00 -23.01 7.22
N THR A 31 12.78 -22.99 8.30
CA THR A 31 14.24 -23.12 8.24
C THR A 31 14.78 -23.75 9.51
N ALA A 32 15.73 -24.66 9.36
CA ALA A 32 16.48 -25.25 10.48
C ALA A 32 17.77 -24.47 10.81
N GLU A 33 18.07 -23.42 10.04
CA GLU A 33 19.26 -22.61 10.21
C GLU A 33 19.07 -21.60 11.36
N SER A 34 20.16 -21.27 12.07
CA SER A 34 20.13 -20.23 13.10
C SER A 34 19.84 -18.83 12.54
N THR A 35 20.07 -18.66 11.24
CA THR A 35 19.79 -17.45 10.47
C THR A 35 19.52 -17.85 9.02
N HIS A 36 18.62 -17.15 8.33
CA HIS A 36 18.33 -17.37 6.92
C HIS A 36 18.20 -16.05 6.17
N SER A 37 18.61 -16.02 4.90
CA SER A 37 18.46 -14.84 4.03
C SER A 37 17.19 -14.95 3.20
N LEU A 38 16.29 -13.98 3.32
CA LEU A 38 15.09 -13.91 2.47
C LEU A 38 15.40 -13.06 1.25
N SER A 39 15.20 -13.62 0.06
CA SER A 39 15.42 -12.92 -1.20
C SER A 39 14.41 -11.79 -1.43
N ALA A 40 14.72 -10.85 -2.32
CA ALA A 40 13.79 -9.81 -2.75
C ALA A 40 12.54 -10.33 -3.52
N THR A 41 12.48 -11.62 -3.82
CA THR A 41 11.36 -12.27 -4.54
C THR A 41 11.02 -13.60 -3.89
N THR A 42 10.84 -13.60 -2.57
CA THR A 42 10.57 -14.84 -1.82
C THR A 42 9.14 -15.28 -2.08
N LEU A 43 8.99 -16.42 -2.77
CA LEU A 43 7.69 -17.00 -3.09
C LEU A 43 7.02 -17.58 -1.84
N ILE A 44 5.81 -17.12 -1.56
CA ILE A 44 4.96 -17.67 -0.50
C ILE A 44 4.16 -18.87 -1.00
N GLY A 45 3.60 -18.73 -2.20
CA GLY A 45 2.79 -19.76 -2.83
C GLY A 45 1.88 -19.16 -3.88
N ARG A 46 0.86 -19.92 -4.28
CA ARG A 46 -0.08 -19.50 -5.32
C ARG A 46 -1.52 -19.88 -5.02
N PHE A 47 -2.42 -19.06 -5.51
CA PHE A 47 -3.85 -19.34 -5.57
C PHE A 47 -4.21 -19.85 -6.96
N THR A 48 -4.83 -21.02 -7.05
CA THR A 48 -5.36 -21.52 -8.33
C THR A 48 -6.55 -20.67 -8.73
N PHE A 49 -6.43 -19.92 -9.83
CA PHE A 49 -7.44 -18.96 -10.26
C PHE A 49 -7.55 -18.93 -11.79
N PRO A 50 -8.38 -19.80 -12.38
CA PRO A 50 -8.57 -19.82 -13.83
C PRO A 50 -9.21 -18.52 -14.34
N TYR A 51 -8.63 -17.94 -15.38
CA TYR A 51 -9.11 -16.71 -16.03
C TYR A 51 -9.06 -16.83 -17.56
N GLN A 52 -9.78 -15.95 -18.24
CA GLN A 52 -9.81 -15.82 -19.71
C GLN A 52 -8.97 -14.64 -20.23
N GLY A 53 -8.50 -13.76 -19.34
CA GLY A 53 -7.67 -12.60 -19.67
C GLY A 53 -8.45 -11.29 -19.78
N THR A 54 -9.76 -11.38 -19.95
CA THR A 54 -10.67 -10.23 -20.08
C THR A 54 -11.25 -9.73 -18.76
N GLU A 55 -11.01 -10.45 -17.66
CA GLU A 55 -11.44 -10.08 -16.32
C GLU A 55 -10.85 -8.73 -15.91
N SER A 56 -11.68 -7.88 -15.32
CA SER A 56 -11.27 -6.56 -14.85
C SER A 56 -10.40 -6.71 -13.60
N ILE A 57 -9.36 -5.90 -13.51
CA ILE A 57 -8.46 -5.87 -12.35
C ILE A 57 -8.41 -4.48 -11.73
N ILE A 58 -8.17 -4.43 -10.42
CA ILE A 58 -7.81 -3.23 -9.67
C ILE A 58 -6.74 -3.64 -8.66
N GLY A 59 -5.61 -2.95 -8.63
CA GLY A 59 -4.61 -3.14 -7.59
C GLY A 59 -3.66 -1.95 -7.48
N ASP A 60 -3.03 -1.84 -6.34
CA ASP A 60 -2.07 -0.76 -6.07
C ASP A 60 -0.65 -1.23 -6.43
N GLY A 61 0.20 -0.26 -6.76
CA GLY A 61 1.63 -0.45 -6.72
C GLY A 61 2.20 -0.24 -5.31
N PHE A 62 3.51 -0.31 -5.18
CA PHE A 62 4.23 -0.12 -3.92
C PHE A 62 4.02 1.27 -3.34
N GLN A 63 3.93 2.30 -4.20
CA GLN A 63 3.72 3.68 -3.79
C GLN A 63 2.37 4.23 -4.23
N MET A 64 1.89 5.25 -3.50
CA MET A 64 0.53 5.77 -3.57
C MET A 64 0.08 6.25 -4.98
N LEU A 65 1.02 6.68 -5.82
CA LEU A 65 0.77 7.16 -7.17
C LEU A 65 0.89 6.06 -8.24
N ALA A 66 1.10 4.81 -7.82
CA ALA A 66 1.06 3.63 -8.68
C ALA A 66 -0.25 2.89 -8.44
N GLN A 67 -1.09 2.84 -9.47
CA GLN A 67 -2.34 2.06 -9.45
C GLN A 67 -2.52 1.43 -10.83
N THR A 68 -3.03 0.22 -10.84
CA THR A 68 -3.26 -0.57 -12.05
C THR A 68 -4.73 -0.95 -12.14
N GLY A 69 -5.33 -0.66 -13.29
CA GLY A 69 -6.66 -1.09 -13.68
C GLY A 69 -6.62 -1.88 -15.00
N GLY A 70 -7.73 -1.90 -15.74
CA GLY A 70 -7.82 -2.58 -17.03
C GLY A 70 -8.22 -4.05 -16.87
N THR A 71 -7.70 -4.91 -17.75
CA THR A 71 -7.94 -6.36 -17.68
C THR A 71 -6.65 -7.12 -17.39
N ILE A 72 -6.77 -8.41 -17.06
CA ILE A 72 -5.60 -9.28 -16.81
C ILE A 72 -4.59 -9.25 -17.98
N GLU A 73 -5.06 -9.38 -19.22
CA GLU A 73 -4.17 -9.36 -20.41
C GLU A 73 -3.78 -7.94 -20.87
N GLN A 74 -4.51 -6.92 -20.44
CA GLN A 74 -4.25 -5.52 -20.77
C GLN A 74 -4.28 -4.65 -19.51
N PRO A 75 -3.31 -4.82 -18.60
CA PRO A 75 -3.21 -3.99 -17.42
C PRO A 75 -2.88 -2.55 -17.83
N GLN A 76 -3.56 -1.59 -17.21
CA GLN A 76 -3.42 -0.17 -17.52
C GLN A 76 -3.00 0.59 -16.28
N ALA A 77 -1.92 1.36 -16.39
CA ALA A 77 -1.55 2.33 -15.38
C ALA A 77 -2.64 3.41 -15.25
N VAL A 78 -3.23 3.52 -14.06
CA VAL A 78 -4.17 4.58 -13.71
C VAL A 78 -3.44 5.75 -13.04
N GLY A 79 -2.43 5.42 -12.22
CA GLY A 79 -1.60 6.39 -11.51
C GLY A 79 -0.50 7.02 -12.37
N ARG A 80 0.07 8.13 -11.90
CA ARG A 80 1.11 8.89 -12.62
C ARG A 80 2.45 8.15 -12.69
N CYS A 81 2.77 7.35 -11.69
CA CYS A 81 4.09 6.78 -11.52
C CYS A 81 3.99 5.26 -11.38
N PRO A 82 3.86 4.47 -12.45
CA PRO A 82 3.95 3.01 -12.33
C PRO A 82 5.33 2.60 -11.80
N ASP A 83 5.38 1.61 -10.91
CA ASP A 83 6.60 1.20 -10.20
C ASP A 83 7.68 0.55 -11.08
N ASN A 84 7.40 0.33 -12.35
CA ASN A 84 8.31 -0.21 -13.35
C ASN A 84 8.52 0.74 -14.54
N ASN A 85 8.09 2.00 -14.44
CA ASN A 85 8.32 2.96 -15.52
C ASN A 85 9.80 3.42 -15.59
N SER A 86 10.16 4.23 -16.59
CA SER A 86 11.55 4.66 -16.77
C SER A 86 12.01 5.76 -15.80
N GLU A 87 11.09 6.45 -15.12
CA GLU A 87 11.38 7.67 -14.35
C GLU A 87 11.39 7.42 -12.83
N TYR A 88 10.46 6.61 -12.34
CA TYR A 88 10.18 6.31 -10.93
C TYR A 88 9.94 4.81 -10.77
N ARG A 89 11.02 4.01 -10.83
CA ARG A 89 10.93 2.55 -10.67
C ARG A 89 11.50 2.01 -9.38
N ILE A 90 10.86 0.95 -8.92
CA ILE A 90 11.27 0.10 -7.79
C ILE A 90 11.76 -1.26 -8.31
N TYR A 91 11.30 -1.69 -9.49
CA TYR A 91 11.75 -2.92 -10.14
C TYR A 91 11.94 -2.74 -11.65
N PRO A 92 12.62 -3.69 -12.34
CA PRO A 92 12.91 -3.58 -13.77
C PRO A 92 11.65 -3.41 -14.63
N GLN A 93 11.77 -2.66 -15.73
CA GLN A 93 10.65 -2.34 -16.63
C GLN A 93 10.04 -3.57 -17.32
N ASP A 94 10.85 -4.60 -17.53
CA ASP A 94 10.47 -5.85 -18.18
C ASP A 94 9.97 -6.92 -17.19
N ALA A 95 10.00 -6.64 -15.88
CA ALA A 95 9.45 -7.54 -14.89
C ALA A 95 7.90 -7.53 -14.94
N PRO A 96 7.24 -8.64 -14.54
CA PRO A 96 5.80 -8.70 -14.43
C PRO A 96 5.24 -7.56 -13.57
N ASN A 97 4.03 -7.10 -13.88
CA ASN A 97 3.33 -6.15 -13.03
C ASN A 97 3.08 -6.76 -11.65
N ARG A 98 3.46 -6.01 -10.62
CA ARG A 98 3.28 -6.37 -9.22
C ARG A 98 2.14 -5.57 -8.60
N TYR A 99 1.24 -6.26 -7.92
CA TYR A 99 0.13 -5.66 -7.19
C TYR A 99 0.43 -5.72 -5.70
N TYR A 100 0.90 -4.62 -5.13
CA TYR A 100 1.33 -4.55 -3.73
C TYR A 100 0.15 -4.41 -2.79
N ASN A 101 0.25 -5.07 -1.64
CA ASN A 101 -0.78 -5.17 -0.59
C ASN A 101 -2.09 -5.87 -1.01
N TYR A 102 -2.69 -5.53 -2.17
CA TYR A 102 -3.89 -6.21 -2.64
C TYR A 102 -4.04 -6.19 -4.17
N LEU A 103 -4.84 -7.14 -4.65
CA LEU A 103 -5.34 -7.26 -6.01
C LEU A 103 -6.81 -7.67 -5.96
N VAL A 104 -7.68 -6.95 -6.66
CA VAL A 104 -9.07 -7.33 -6.90
C VAL A 104 -9.24 -7.75 -8.36
N ILE A 105 -9.90 -8.88 -8.56
CA ILE A 105 -10.31 -9.37 -9.87
C ILE A 105 -11.83 -9.49 -9.90
N GLU A 106 -12.46 -8.91 -10.92
CA GLU A 106 -13.89 -9.12 -11.21
C GLU A 106 -14.05 -10.17 -12.31
N GLN A 107 -14.70 -11.29 -11.97
CA GLN A 107 -15.08 -12.36 -12.89
C GLN A 107 -16.55 -12.70 -12.69
N GLU A 108 -17.34 -12.77 -13.77
CA GLU A 108 -18.75 -13.19 -13.72
C GLU A 108 -19.62 -12.45 -12.68
N ARG A 109 -19.40 -11.13 -12.51
CA ARG A 109 -20.07 -10.26 -11.51
C ARG A 109 -19.76 -10.62 -10.05
N GLN A 110 -18.65 -11.31 -9.82
CA GLN A 110 -18.10 -11.59 -8.51
C GLN A 110 -16.71 -10.96 -8.40
N PHE A 111 -16.43 -10.37 -7.25
CA PHE A 111 -15.14 -9.79 -6.90
C PHE A 111 -14.37 -10.78 -6.03
N THR A 112 -13.14 -11.07 -6.42
CA THR A 112 -12.16 -11.80 -5.59
C THR A 112 -11.01 -10.86 -5.26
N LEU A 113 -10.83 -10.56 -3.98
CA LEU A 113 -9.69 -9.82 -3.47
C LEU A 113 -8.65 -10.81 -2.92
N PHE A 114 -7.40 -10.64 -3.33
CA PHE A 114 -6.22 -11.22 -2.72
C PHE A 114 -5.51 -10.11 -1.96
N GLY A 115 -5.23 -10.28 -0.67
CA GLY A 115 -4.71 -9.19 0.14
C GLY A 115 -3.74 -9.65 1.21
N PHE A 116 -2.59 -9.00 1.29
CA PHE A 116 -1.77 -8.99 2.48
C PHE A 116 -2.45 -8.14 3.55
N THR A 117 -2.60 -8.69 4.74
CA THR A 117 -3.30 -8.05 5.87
C THR A 117 -2.33 -7.57 6.94
N SER A 118 -1.06 -7.92 6.82
CA SER A 118 0.03 -7.41 7.64
C SER A 118 1.18 -6.90 6.77
N CYS A 119 2.04 -6.09 7.38
CA CYS A 119 3.25 -5.52 6.79
C CYS A 119 4.23 -5.18 7.92
N HIS A 120 4.44 -6.12 8.83
CA HIS A 120 5.27 -5.90 10.02
C HIS A 120 6.75 -5.71 9.67
N ARG A 121 7.20 -6.36 8.58
CA ARG A 121 8.59 -6.40 8.18
C ARG A 121 8.76 -6.29 6.67
N PHE A 122 7.89 -6.92 5.90
CA PHE A 122 8.06 -7.09 4.46
C PHE A 122 6.94 -6.45 3.66
N ALA A 123 7.27 -6.03 2.44
CA ALA A 123 6.27 -5.67 1.45
C ALA A 123 5.79 -6.94 0.73
N GLY A 124 4.50 -7.22 0.83
CA GLY A 124 3.85 -8.31 0.09
C GLY A 124 3.27 -7.82 -1.22
N TYR A 125 3.40 -8.63 -2.28
CA TYR A 125 2.80 -8.35 -3.58
C TYR A 125 2.30 -9.61 -4.29
N PHE A 126 1.41 -9.40 -5.25
CA PHE A 126 0.88 -10.45 -6.11
C PHE A 126 1.34 -10.28 -7.55
N GLU A 127 1.53 -11.40 -8.25
CA GLU A 127 1.72 -11.46 -9.70
C GLU A 127 0.68 -12.42 -10.32
N ILE A 128 0.23 -12.11 -11.54
CA ILE A 128 -0.75 -12.92 -12.27
C ILE A 128 -0.05 -13.61 -13.44
N HIS A 129 -0.02 -14.93 -13.43
CA HIS A 129 0.45 -15.74 -14.56
C HIS A 129 0.01 -17.20 -14.37
N ASP A 130 0.09 -17.99 -15.44
CA ASP A 130 -0.14 -19.45 -15.40
C ASP A 130 -1.48 -19.87 -14.74
N GLN A 131 -2.58 -19.17 -15.06
CA GLN A 131 -3.91 -19.43 -14.49
C GLN A 131 -3.93 -19.40 -12.96
N SER A 132 -3.06 -18.58 -12.36
CA SER A 132 -2.84 -18.51 -10.92
C SER A 132 -2.48 -17.09 -10.49
N ILE A 133 -2.70 -16.81 -9.20
CA ILE A 133 -2.23 -15.60 -8.53
C ILE A 133 -1.11 -16.00 -7.58
N TYR A 134 0.11 -15.55 -7.84
CA TYR A 134 1.27 -15.85 -7.01
C TYR A 134 1.45 -14.77 -5.95
N ALA A 135 1.73 -15.19 -4.72
CA ALA A 135 2.00 -14.29 -3.60
C ALA A 135 3.50 -14.32 -3.27
N PHE A 136 4.11 -13.14 -3.20
CA PHE A 136 5.52 -12.96 -2.89
C PHE A 136 5.70 -11.98 -1.75
N ILE A 137 6.85 -12.07 -1.08
CA ILE A 137 7.35 -11.01 -0.21
C ILE A 137 8.71 -10.53 -0.72
N ASP A 138 8.94 -9.23 -0.60
CA ASP A 138 10.26 -8.64 -0.76
C ASP A 138 11.02 -8.75 0.57
N GLY A 139 11.93 -9.72 0.65
CA GLY A 139 12.80 -9.93 1.81
C GLY A 139 14.02 -9.02 1.83
N GLU A 140 14.22 -8.17 0.82
CA GLU A 140 15.33 -7.21 0.70
C GLU A 140 16.73 -7.83 0.84
N HIS A 141 16.87 -9.13 0.54
CA HIS A 141 18.10 -9.92 0.81
C HIS A 141 18.56 -9.89 2.28
N CYS A 142 17.67 -9.52 3.20
CA CYS A 142 17.98 -9.39 4.61
C CYS A 142 18.13 -10.77 5.28
N VAL A 143 19.01 -10.82 6.29
CA VAL A 143 19.27 -12.02 7.08
C VAL A 143 18.50 -11.95 8.39
N PHE A 144 17.73 -13.00 8.67
CA PHE A 144 16.84 -13.06 9.82
C PHE A 144 17.11 -14.28 10.68
N LYS A 145 16.92 -14.11 11.98
CA LYS A 145 16.82 -15.23 12.92
C LYS A 145 15.37 -15.72 12.94
N PRO A 146 15.12 -17.05 13.01
CA PRO A 146 13.80 -17.58 13.29
C PRO A 146 13.19 -16.91 14.54
N ASP A 147 11.95 -16.48 14.43
CA ASP A 147 11.15 -15.89 15.53
C ASP A 147 10.06 -16.86 16.04
N THR A 148 9.95 -18.03 15.42
CA THR A 148 9.17 -19.18 15.88
C THR A 148 10.09 -20.38 16.09
N THR A 149 9.55 -21.45 16.67
CA THR A 149 10.27 -22.73 16.82
C THR A 149 10.71 -23.31 15.48
N ASP A 150 9.92 -23.08 14.43
CA ASP A 150 10.02 -23.80 13.16
C ASP A 150 10.48 -22.91 11.99
N GLY A 151 10.62 -21.59 12.20
CA GLY A 151 10.93 -20.67 11.12
C GLY A 151 10.79 -19.17 11.40
N ILE A 152 10.73 -18.41 10.31
CA ILE A 152 10.57 -16.95 10.30
C ILE A 152 9.12 -16.61 9.93
N THR A 153 8.44 -15.84 10.78
CA THR A 153 7.10 -15.32 10.53
C THR A 153 7.14 -14.34 9.38
N LEU A 154 6.28 -14.57 8.39
CA LEU A 154 6.09 -13.70 7.23
C LEU A 154 4.75 -12.96 7.35
N GLU A 155 4.38 -12.22 6.30
CA GLU A 155 3.15 -11.44 6.30
C GLU A 155 1.91 -12.31 6.04
N GLN A 156 0.80 -11.97 6.71
CA GLN A 156 -0.47 -12.68 6.61
C GLN A 156 -1.22 -12.32 5.32
N ILE A 157 -1.97 -13.29 4.80
CA ILE A 157 -2.72 -13.17 3.54
C ILE A 157 -4.19 -13.55 3.79
N VAL A 158 -5.12 -12.92 3.08
CA VAL A 158 -6.52 -13.33 3.01
C VAL A 158 -7.02 -13.29 1.56
N THR A 159 -7.94 -14.19 1.22
CA THR A 159 -8.78 -14.00 0.03
C THR A 159 -10.21 -13.68 0.42
N VAL A 160 -10.84 -12.71 -0.23
CA VAL A 160 -12.22 -12.30 0.03
C VAL A 160 -13.03 -12.40 -1.25
N VAL A 161 -14.08 -13.21 -1.25
CA VAL A 161 -14.98 -13.38 -2.40
C VAL A 161 -16.36 -12.80 -2.08
N GLY A 162 -16.87 -11.92 -2.93
CA GLY A 162 -18.17 -11.29 -2.73
C GLY A 162 -18.78 -10.74 -4.03
N SER A 163 -20.10 -10.54 -4.03
CA SER A 163 -20.83 -9.96 -5.19
C SER A 163 -20.87 -8.43 -5.18
N ASN A 164 -20.29 -7.79 -4.16
CA ASN A 164 -20.28 -6.35 -3.97
C ASN A 164 -18.89 -5.89 -3.50
N LEU A 165 -18.29 -4.96 -4.22
CA LEU A 165 -16.93 -4.50 -3.95
C LEU A 165 -16.78 -3.79 -2.59
N GLN A 166 -17.82 -3.06 -2.15
CA GLN A 166 -17.81 -2.42 -0.83
C GLN A 166 -17.79 -3.45 0.30
N ASP A 167 -18.59 -4.52 0.20
CA ASP A 167 -18.59 -5.61 1.17
C ASP A 167 -17.22 -6.33 1.20
N VAL A 168 -16.59 -6.52 0.03
CA VAL A 168 -15.24 -7.10 -0.09
C VAL A 168 -14.20 -6.24 0.63
N TYR A 169 -14.19 -4.92 0.38
CA TYR A 169 -13.27 -4.01 1.09
C TYR A 169 -13.57 -3.91 2.59
N GLN A 170 -14.83 -3.99 3.01
CA GLN A 170 -15.16 -4.01 4.44
C GLN A 170 -14.61 -5.25 5.14
N SER A 171 -14.67 -6.42 4.50
CA SER A 171 -14.05 -7.63 5.04
C SER A 171 -12.53 -7.55 5.07
N PHE A 172 -11.91 -7.05 3.99
CA PHE A 172 -10.46 -6.87 3.94
C PHE A 172 -9.95 -5.89 5.00
N THR A 173 -10.61 -4.74 5.17
CA THR A 173 -10.24 -3.76 6.20
C THR A 173 -10.44 -4.28 7.62
N LYS A 174 -11.41 -5.16 7.87
CA LYS A 174 -11.52 -5.85 9.18
C LYS A 174 -10.31 -6.74 9.44
N ALA A 175 -9.88 -7.51 8.44
CA ALA A 175 -8.69 -8.36 8.54
C ALA A 175 -7.41 -7.52 8.75
N ILE A 176 -7.23 -6.42 8.02
CA ILE A 176 -6.12 -5.48 8.24
C ILE A 176 -6.13 -4.98 9.70
N ASN A 177 -7.30 -4.58 10.23
CA ASN A 177 -7.39 -4.06 11.60
C ASN A 177 -7.01 -5.08 12.68
N CYS A 178 -7.03 -6.38 12.39
CA CYS A 178 -6.53 -7.41 13.31
C CYS A 178 -5.01 -7.34 13.50
N ASN A 179 -4.27 -6.93 12.46
CA ASN A 179 -2.81 -6.79 12.51
C ASN A 179 -2.35 -5.35 12.75
N HIS A 180 -3.11 -4.38 12.23
CA HIS A 180 -2.81 -2.96 12.23
C HIS A 180 -4.03 -2.14 12.66
N PRO A 181 -4.38 -2.14 13.96
CA PRO A 181 -5.51 -1.37 14.46
C PRO A 181 -5.32 0.11 14.17
N LYS A 182 -6.42 0.80 13.84
CA LYS A 182 -6.42 2.26 13.64
C LYS A 182 -5.79 2.96 14.84
N ARG A 183 -4.81 3.84 14.58
CA ARG A 183 -4.15 4.62 15.63
C ARG A 183 -5.11 5.57 16.34
N ASN A 184 -6.01 6.21 15.58
CA ASN A 184 -6.97 7.18 16.07
C ASN A 184 -8.36 6.84 15.52
N ASP A 185 -9.31 6.54 16.41
CA ASP A 185 -10.72 6.28 16.09
C ASP A 185 -11.68 7.36 16.64
N THR A 186 -11.15 8.27 17.47
CA THR A 186 -11.92 9.31 18.17
C THR A 186 -11.67 10.72 17.66
N GLN A 187 -10.56 10.96 16.96
CA GLN A 187 -10.25 12.29 16.41
C GLN A 187 -11.01 12.54 15.11
N ARG A 188 -11.56 13.75 14.97
CA ARG A 188 -12.15 14.19 13.70
C ARG A 188 -11.04 14.48 12.70
N SER A 189 -11.26 14.15 11.43
CA SER A 189 -10.33 14.53 10.36
C SER A 189 -10.21 16.06 10.31
N PRO A 190 -8.98 16.63 10.27
CA PRO A 190 -8.79 18.06 10.17
C PRO A 190 -9.35 18.57 8.85
N VAL A 191 -10.07 19.69 8.89
CA VAL A 191 -10.47 20.43 7.68
C VAL A 191 -9.48 21.57 7.50
N GLY A 192 -8.74 21.55 6.40
CA GLY A 192 -7.64 22.48 6.19
C GLY A 192 -7.41 22.85 4.74
N TRP A 193 -6.51 23.81 4.55
CA TRP A 193 -5.99 24.23 3.26
C TRP A 193 -4.52 23.82 3.14
N CYS A 194 -4.10 23.34 1.97
CA CYS A 194 -2.73 22.92 1.68
C CYS A 194 -2.13 23.83 0.61
N SER A 195 -0.89 24.30 0.81
CA SER A 195 -0.25 25.25 -0.10
C SER A 195 0.14 24.67 -1.46
N TRP A 196 0.33 23.35 -1.56
CA TRP A 196 0.91 22.70 -2.74
C TRP A 196 0.17 23.02 -4.04
N TYR A 197 -1.15 22.85 -4.07
CA TYR A 197 -1.93 23.03 -5.29
C TYR A 197 -2.22 24.50 -5.63
N ALA A 198 -1.87 25.43 -4.74
CA ALA A 198 -1.96 26.86 -5.00
C ALA A 198 -0.62 27.44 -5.49
N TYR A 199 0.49 27.01 -4.89
CA TYR A 199 1.79 27.67 -5.05
C TYR A 199 2.94 26.73 -5.43
N TYR A 200 2.76 25.41 -5.30
CA TYR A 200 3.85 24.43 -5.37
C TYR A 200 5.05 24.85 -4.50
N ALA A 201 6.27 24.57 -4.95
CA ALA A 201 7.52 25.00 -4.29
C ALA A 201 7.72 26.53 -4.21
N GLY A 202 6.81 27.32 -4.81
CA GLY A 202 6.86 28.78 -4.83
C GLY A 202 6.23 29.45 -3.61
N VAL A 203 5.69 28.70 -2.65
CA VAL A 203 5.03 29.25 -1.45
C VAL A 203 5.97 30.17 -0.65
N SER A 204 5.41 31.26 -0.11
CA SER A 204 6.11 32.23 0.74
C SER A 204 5.38 32.48 2.06
N ALA A 205 6.08 33.11 3.02
CA ALA A 205 5.47 33.53 4.28
C ALA A 205 4.26 34.45 4.07
N SER A 206 4.34 35.37 3.10
CA SER A 206 3.23 36.27 2.76
C SER A 206 2.00 35.55 2.20
N ASP A 207 2.20 34.46 1.46
CA ASP A 207 1.08 33.65 0.94
C ASP A 207 0.33 32.99 2.09
N ILE A 208 1.06 32.48 3.09
CA ILE A 208 0.47 31.88 4.29
C ILE A 208 -0.33 32.92 5.08
N GLU A 209 0.24 34.09 5.36
CA GLU A 209 -0.47 35.17 6.06
C GLU A 209 -1.73 35.64 5.32
N GLN A 210 -1.68 35.70 3.99
CA GLN A 210 -2.83 36.05 3.18
C GLN A 210 -3.95 35.00 3.31
N ASN A 211 -3.61 33.71 3.21
CA ASN A 211 -4.62 32.64 3.31
C ASN A 211 -5.22 32.56 4.72
N ILE A 212 -4.41 32.75 5.77
CA ILE A 212 -4.92 32.84 7.15
C ILE A 212 -5.93 33.98 7.29
N ARG A 213 -5.65 35.16 6.73
CA ARG A 213 -6.61 36.28 6.74
C ARG A 213 -7.93 35.91 6.06
N CYS A 214 -7.88 35.20 4.92
CA CYS A 214 -9.08 34.73 4.23
C CYS A 214 -9.88 33.70 5.05
N MET A 215 -9.23 32.94 5.93
CA MET A 215 -9.87 31.95 6.80
C MET A 215 -10.64 32.57 7.98
N THR A 216 -10.30 33.80 8.40
CA THR A 216 -10.98 34.46 9.53
C THR A 216 -12.40 34.97 9.25
N GLY A 217 -12.87 34.89 7.99
CA GLY A 217 -14.19 35.36 7.55
C GLY A 217 -15.16 34.24 7.18
N GLU A 218 -15.62 34.24 5.92
CA GLU A 218 -16.58 33.26 5.39
C GLU A 218 -16.04 31.81 5.41
N ASN A 219 -14.71 31.65 5.48
CA ASN A 219 -14.02 30.36 5.47
C ASN A 219 -13.65 29.85 6.87
N LYS A 220 -14.31 30.33 7.93
CA LYS A 220 -14.01 29.98 9.34
C LYS A 220 -14.10 28.49 9.70
N ASN A 221 -14.67 27.66 8.82
CA ASN A 221 -14.73 26.21 9.01
C ASN A 221 -13.44 25.49 8.55
N ILE A 222 -12.50 26.22 7.94
CA ILE A 222 -11.16 25.73 7.66
C ILE A 222 -10.32 26.02 8.91
N GLU A 223 -9.87 24.97 9.56
CA GLU A 223 -9.23 25.04 10.89
C GLU A 223 -7.71 24.93 10.78
N TRP A 224 -7.20 24.37 9.69
CA TRP A 224 -5.78 24.04 9.52
C TRP A 224 -5.18 24.67 8.26
N VAL A 225 -3.92 25.10 8.36
CA VAL A 225 -3.06 25.43 7.22
C VAL A 225 -1.94 24.39 7.19
N LEU A 226 -1.83 23.66 6.09
CA LEU A 226 -0.73 22.75 5.79
C LEU A 226 0.24 23.48 4.85
N LEU A 227 1.36 23.92 5.41
CA LEU A 227 2.51 24.38 4.63
C LEU A 227 3.20 23.14 4.04
N ASP A 228 3.14 23.03 2.71
CA ASP A 228 3.72 21.93 1.94
C ASP A 228 5.15 22.29 1.46
N ASP A 229 5.70 21.51 0.52
CA ASP A 229 7.04 21.69 -0.05
C ASP A 229 7.25 23.12 -0.61
N GLY A 230 8.43 23.69 -0.30
CA GLY A 230 8.87 25.04 -0.72
C GLY A 230 9.40 25.90 0.44
N TYR A 231 9.11 25.51 1.69
CA TYR A 231 9.60 26.21 2.88
C TYR A 231 11.08 25.96 3.16
N GLN A 232 11.57 24.77 2.82
CA GLN A 232 12.95 24.34 3.07
C GLN A 232 13.87 24.80 1.93
N ALA A 233 15.14 25.04 2.22
CA ALA A 233 16.13 25.48 1.24
C ALA A 233 16.35 24.41 0.15
N TYR A 234 16.48 23.15 0.57
CA TYR A 234 16.66 21.99 -0.30
C TYR A 234 16.02 20.75 0.32
N MET A 235 15.72 19.76 -0.52
CA MET A 235 15.21 18.45 -0.09
C MET A 235 16.23 17.78 0.84
N GLY A 236 15.84 17.54 2.10
CA GLY A 236 16.72 17.01 3.15
C GLY A 236 17.19 18.06 4.18
N ASP A 237 17.22 19.34 3.81
CA ASP A 237 17.61 20.44 4.71
C ASP A 237 16.40 21.03 5.45
N TRP A 238 15.63 20.16 6.10
CA TRP A 238 14.31 20.50 6.68
C TRP A 238 14.30 21.61 7.72
N LEU A 239 15.45 21.86 8.37
CA LEU A 239 15.59 22.91 9.39
C LEU A 239 16.14 24.22 8.81
N THR A 240 16.50 24.26 7.53
CA THR A 240 17.03 25.44 6.85
C THR A 240 15.93 26.03 5.99
N PRO A 241 15.41 27.23 6.32
CA PRO A 241 14.40 27.88 5.50
C PRO A 241 14.92 28.27 4.12
N SER A 242 14.03 28.29 3.13
CA SER A 242 14.31 28.86 1.82
C SER A 242 14.39 30.39 1.88
N GLU A 243 14.82 31.00 0.78
CA GLU A 243 14.84 32.46 0.62
C GLU A 243 13.45 33.13 0.73
N ARG A 244 12.36 32.34 0.74
CA ARG A 244 10.98 32.82 0.88
C ARG A 244 10.51 32.88 2.35
N PHE A 245 11.35 32.42 3.27
CA PHE A 245 11.12 32.35 4.72
C PHE A 245 12.36 32.83 5.49
N LEU A 246 12.94 33.97 5.09
CA LEU A 246 14.21 34.50 5.63
C LEU A 246 14.19 34.75 7.15
N ASP A 247 13.03 35.13 7.70
CA ASP A 247 12.84 35.34 9.13
C ASP A 247 12.61 34.04 9.92
N GLY A 248 12.77 32.90 9.25
CA GLY A 248 12.51 31.57 9.79
C GLY A 248 11.07 31.12 9.59
N ILE A 249 10.87 29.82 9.47
CA ILE A 249 9.53 29.21 9.36
C ILE A 249 8.69 29.42 10.62
N GLN A 250 9.33 29.67 11.76
CA GLN A 250 8.65 29.90 13.04
C GLN A 250 7.72 31.12 13.00
N THR A 251 7.94 32.04 12.05
CA THR A 251 7.09 33.23 11.87
C THR A 251 5.69 32.90 11.37
N VAL A 252 5.49 31.74 10.73
CA VAL A 252 4.22 31.30 10.17
C VAL A 252 3.62 30.07 10.87
N ILE A 253 4.20 29.68 12.01
CA ILE A 253 3.75 28.54 12.83
C ILE A 253 3.13 29.09 14.12
N ALA A 254 1.98 28.55 14.53
CA ALA A 254 1.24 28.93 15.73
C ALA A 254 1.74 28.22 17.00
#